data_AF-K2BH21-F1
#
_entry.id   AF-K2BH21-F1
#
_cell.length_a   1.000
_cell.length_b   1.000
_cell.length_c   1.000
_cell.angle_alpha   90.00
_cell.angle_beta   90.00
_cell.angle_gamma   90.00
#
_symmetry.space_group_name_H-M   'P 1'
#
loop_
_entity.id
_entity.type
_entity.pdbx_description
1 polymer ?
#
loop_
_entity_poly.entity_id
_entity_poly.type
_entity_poly.pdbx_seq_one_letter_code
_entity_poly.pdbx_strand_id
1 'polypeptide(L)' 'MDRLIKSAQFSSADILTIDGLRVNFADGWGLVRPSNTTPCLVLRFEADDATVLAKIQSLFRDYLLLMKPDLVLPF' A
#
# COMPACT_ATOMS: atom_id res chain seq x y z
N MET A 1 -6.59 6.40 -8.62
CA MET A 1 -5.25 5.80 -8.46
C MET A 1 -4.15 6.84 -8.65
N ASP A 2 -4.23 7.69 -9.68
CA ASP A 2 -3.18 8.65 -10.04
C ASP A 2 -2.70 9.57 -8.91
N ARG A 3 -3.63 10.08 -8.08
CA ARG A 3 -3.30 10.89 -6.90
C ARG A 3 -2.43 10.11 -5.91
N LEU A 4 -2.72 8.82 -5.75
CA LEU A 4 -2.09 7.86 -4.84
C LEU A 4 -0.69 7.47 -5.33
N ILE A 5 -0.44 7.45 -6.64
CA ILE A 5 0.90 7.24 -7.20
C ILE A 5 1.73 8.52 -7.09
N LYS A 6 1.15 9.69 -7.39
CA LYS A 6 1.86 10.98 -7.35
C LYS A 6 2.31 11.42 -5.95
N SER A 7 1.64 10.94 -4.91
CA SER A 7 1.98 11.26 -3.51
C SER A 7 2.89 10.22 -2.85
N ALA A 8 3.24 9.14 -3.57
CA ALA A 8 3.97 8.02 -2.98
C ALA A 8 5.43 8.43 -2.76
N GLN A 9 5.76 8.72 -1.49
CA GLN A 9 7.11 9.02 -1.04
C GLN A 9 7.51 8.00 0.02
N PHE A 10 8.00 6.85 -0.43
CA PHE A 10 8.61 5.86 0.44
C PHE A 10 10.13 5.97 0.30
N SER A 11 10.77 6.57 1.30
CA SER A 11 12.23 6.67 1.35
C SER A 11 12.82 5.27 1.49
N SER A 12 13.78 4.92 0.63
CA SER A 12 14.51 3.63 0.68
C SER A 12 13.67 2.39 0.36
N ALA A 13 12.64 2.52 -0.47
CA ALA A 13 11.85 1.40 -0.99
C ALA A 13 11.77 1.47 -2.53
N ASP A 14 11.72 0.31 -3.18
CA ASP A 14 11.50 0.23 -4.62
C ASP A 14 10.00 0.32 -4.93
N ILE A 15 9.61 1.30 -5.73
CA ILE A 15 8.22 1.61 -6.02
C ILE A 15 7.90 1.19 -7.46
N LEU A 16 6.95 0.27 -7.61
CA LEU A 16 6.43 -0.17 -8.90
C LEU A 16 4.99 0.31 -9.08
N THR A 17 4.72 1.01 -10.19
CA THR A 17 3.44 1.69 -10.44
C THR A 17 2.68 1.16 -11.67
N ILE A 18 3.05 -0.02 -12.16
CA ILE A 18 2.54 -0.59 -13.42
C ILE A 18 1.06 -1.02 -13.28
N ASP A 19 0.70 -1.65 -12.15
CA ASP A 19 -0.67 -2.09 -11.85
C ASP A 19 -1.02 -1.76 -10.39
N GLY A 20 -1.22 -0.46 -10.14
CA GLY A 20 -1.42 0.08 -8.81
C GLY A 20 -0.14 0.69 -8.24
N LEU A 21 0.08 0.49 -6.94
CA LEU A 21 1.22 0.97 -6.18
C LEU A 21 1.75 -0.22 -5.38
N ARG A 22 2.88 -0.75 -5.82
CA ARG A 22 3.64 -1.75 -5.06
C ARG A 22 4.89 -1.10 -4.50
N VAL A 23 5.16 -1.36 -3.23
CA VAL A 23 6.32 -0.85 -2.51
C VAL A 23 7.06 -2.06 -1.96
N ASN A 24 8.28 -2.27 -2.44
CA ASN A 24 9.16 -3.33 -1.98
C ASN A 24 10.16 -2.75 -0.96
N PHE A 25 10.16 -3.30 0.24
CA PHE A 25 11.13 -3.06 1.29
C PHE A 25 12.16 -4.20 1.30
N ALA A 26 13.21 -4.09 2.13
CA ALA A 26 14.24 -5.13 2.22
C ALA A 26 13.71 -6.45 2.81
N ASP A 27 12.68 -6.37 3.64
CA ASP A 27 12.13 -7.41 4.52
C ASP A 27 10.64 -7.72 4.26
N GLY A 28 10.09 -7.16 3.18
CA GLY A 28 8.68 -7.37 2.80
C GLY A 28 8.20 -6.44 1.71
N TRP A 29 6.93 -6.54 1.35
CA TRP A 29 6.30 -5.67 0.35
C TRP A 29 4.81 -5.44 0.61
N GLY A 30 4.31 -4.34 0.07
CA GLY A 30 2.88 -4.01 0.07
C GLY A 30 2.40 -3.61 -1.32
N LEU A 31 1.17 -3.97 -1.67
CA LEU A 31 0.52 -3.65 -2.93
C LEU A 31 -0.86 -3.06 -2.68
N VAL A 32 -1.17 -1.95 -3.36
CA VAL A 32 -2.51 -1.38 -3.48
C VAL A 32 -2.84 -1.21 -4.95
N ARG A 33 -3.92 -1.81 -5.43
CA ARG A 33 -4.37 -1.65 -6.81
C ARG A 33 -5.88 -1.53 -6.91
N PRO A 34 -6.41 -0.85 -7.96
CA PRO A 34 -7.81 -0.97 -8.28
C PRO A 34 -8.16 -2.40 -8.68
N SER A 35 -9.35 -2.87 -8.31
CA SER A 35 -9.92 -4.09 -8.89
C SER A 35 -10.33 -3.84 -10.34
N ASN A 36 -10.13 -4.84 -11.20
CA ASN A 36 -10.48 -4.77 -12.62
C ASN A 36 -11.98 -5.00 -12.86
N THR A 37 -12.66 -5.64 -11.91
CA THR A 37 -14.03 -6.15 -12.09
C THR A 37 -15.03 -5.55 -11.11
N THR A 38 -14.56 -4.91 -10.04
CA THR A 38 -15.40 -4.34 -8.98
C THR A 38 -14.88 -2.97 -8.54
N PRO A 39 -15.74 -2.05 -8.07
CA PRO A 39 -15.33 -0.71 -7.63
C PRO A 39 -14.71 -0.76 -6.21
N CYS A 40 -13.65 -1.55 -6.04
CA CYS A 40 -12.91 -1.65 -4.78
C CYS A 40 -11.39 -1.56 -5.01
N LEU A 41 -10.67 -1.27 -3.93
CA LEU A 41 -9.21 -1.40 -3.88
C LEU A 41 -8.86 -2.78 -3.33
N VAL A 42 -7.86 -3.41 -3.94
CA VAL A 42 -7.27 -4.66 -3.46
C VAL A 42 -5.94 -4.33 -2.81
N LEU A 43 -5.75 -4.84 -1.60
CA LEU A 43 -4.51 -4.71 -0.85
C LEU A 43 -3.92 -6.08 -0.55
N ARG A 44 -2.59 -6.18 -0.64
CA ARG A 44 -1.83 -7.38 -0.24
C ARG A 44 -0.54 -6.95 0.43
N PHE A 45 -0.16 -7.68 1.47
CA PHE A 45 1.05 -7.44 2.25
C PHE A 45 1.73 -8.78 2.54
N GLU A 46 3.05 -8.78 2.49
CA GLU A 46 3.88 -9.93 2.78
C GLU A 46 5.18 -9.43 3.44
N ALA A 47 5.69 -10.18 4.40
CA ALA A 47 6.93 -9.87 5.09
C ALA A 47 7.53 -11.14 5.70
N ASP A 48 8.83 -11.07 6.01
CA ASP A 48 9.58 -12.18 6.60
C ASP A 48 9.12 -12.50 8.04
N ASP A 49 8.59 -11.51 8.75
CA ASP A 49 8.04 -11.68 10.10
C ASP A 49 6.79 -10.82 10.36
N ALA A 50 6.04 -11.19 11.41
CA ALA A 50 4.78 -10.54 11.76
C ALA A 50 4.94 -9.08 12.22
N THR A 51 6.10 -8.71 12.78
CA THR A 51 6.41 -7.33 13.18
C THR A 51 6.61 -6.45 11.96
N VAL A 52 7.34 -6.94 10.96
CA VAL A 52 7.54 -6.24 9.67
C VAL A 52 6.22 -6.15 8.92
N LEU A 53 5.43 -7.22 8.89
CA LEU A 53 4.10 -7.22 8.27
C LEU A 53 3.22 -6.11 8.87
N ALA A 54 3.17 -6.02 10.21
CA ALA A 54 2.39 -5.00 10.91
C ALA A 54 2.89 -3.58 10.60
N LYS A 55 4.22 -3.38 10.51
CA LYS A 55 4.81 -2.09 10.10
C LYS A 55 4.40 -1.69 8.69
N ILE A 56 4.48 -2.61 7.73
CA ILE A 56 4.09 -2.37 6.34
C ILE A 56 2.59 -2.04 6.27
N GLN A 57 1.74 -2.81 6.96
CA GLN A 57 0.31 -2.55 7.05
C GLN A 57 0.02 -1.15 7.62
N SER A 58 0.67 -0.77 8.73
CA SER A 58 0.49 0.54 9.34
C SER A 58 0.89 1.68 8.40
N LEU A 59 2.04 1.54 7.72
CA LEU A 59 2.52 2.54 6.77
C LEU A 59 1.54 2.75 5.62
N PHE A 60 0.97 1.68 5.07
CA PHE A 60 -0.07 1.79 4.04
C PHE A 60 -1.37 2.36 4.58
N ARG A 61 -1.77 2.02 5.81
CA ARG A 61 -2.94 2.58 6.49
C ARG A 61 -2.81 4.09 6.64
N ASP A 62 -1.70 4.56 7.20
CA ASP A 62 -1.45 6.00 7.40
C ASP A 62 -1.46 6.75 6.07
N TYR A 63 -0.82 6.17 5.06
CA TYR A 63 -0.76 6.74 3.72
C TYR A 63 -2.14 6.84 3.05
N LEU A 64 -2.99 5.81 3.19
CA LEU A 64 -4.34 5.82 2.66
C LEU A 64 -5.25 6.81 3.40
N LEU A 65 -5.13 6.89 4.73
CA LEU A 65 -5.90 7.81 5.57
C LEU A 65 -5.52 9.27 5.33
N LEU A 66 -4.25 9.57 5.05
CA LEU A 66 -3.82 10.90 4.64
C LEU A 66 -4.58 11.40 3.40
N MET A 67 -4.91 10.47 2.50
CA MET A 67 -5.56 10.76 1.22
C MET A 67 -7.09 10.74 1.34
N LYS A 68 -7.62 9.83 2.16
CA LYS A 68 -9.05 9.70 2.45
C LYS A 68 -9.24 9.31 3.92
N PRO A 69 -9.40 10.29 4.82
CA PRO A 69 -9.50 10.04 6.27
C PRO A 69 -10.68 9.15 6.67
N ASP A 70 -11.77 9.19 5.91
CA ASP A 70 -13.00 8.44 6.21
C ASP A 70 -12.97 6.98 5.70
N LEU A 71 -11.80 6.50 5.28
CA LEU A 71 -11.67 5.15 4.72
C LEU A 71 -11.61 4.10 5.83
N VAL A 72 -12.55 3.15 5.81
CA VAL A 72 -12.53 2.00 6.71
C VAL A 72 -11.63 0.92 6.13
N LEU A 73 -10.53 0.61 6.81
CA LEU A 73 -9.53 -0.37 6.39
C LEU A 73 -9.64 -1.65 7.24
N PRO A 74 -9.90 -2.82 6.63
CA PRO A 74 -10.20 -4.06 7.35
C PRO A 74 -8.94 -4.86 7.79
N PHE A 75 -7.78 -4.22 7.90
CA PHE A 75 -6.50 -4.85 8.25
C PHE A 75 -5.74 -4.03 9.29
#